data_AF-A0AAD5F4M2-F1
#
_entry.id   AF-A0AAD5F4M2-F1
#
_cell.length_a   1.000
_cell.length_b   1.000
_cell.length_c   1.000
_cell.angle_alpha   90.00
_cell.angle_beta   90.00
_cell.angle_gamma   90.00
#
_symmetry.space_group_name_H-M   'P 1'
#
loop_
_entity.id
_entity.type
_entity.pdbx_description
1 polymer ?
#
loop_
_entity_poly.entity_id
_entity_poly.type
_entity_poly.pdbx_seq_one_letter_code
_entity_poly.pdbx_strand_id
1 'polypeptide(L)'
;MHTPRRYLLGEASGLNSSLRASLPGFDFPLSHDCSEAVFVGKWYCPFMFIKEGGVKLKDQMKKCMFYEISLEQRWEKIFDSINENVEGKNKGAVFVDAFVQREVVFVGGSEAIWDERNVSGEGFMLFKSFDGVGRETSVGLSMKIVERMKWEQERVGWVGGNERRVKVERVEEFGGTGGRWKRFGCYVLVERFVLKRMSIALLAYDFKHTHQIRSKWE
;
A
#
# COMPACT_ATOMS: atom_id res chain seq x y z
N MET A 1 40.18 14.38 -2.73
CA MET A 1 38.71 14.39 -2.54
C MET A 1 38.33 13.12 -1.79
N HIS A 2 37.79 13.21 -0.57
CA HIS A 2 37.43 12.03 0.21
C HIS A 2 35.95 11.70 -0.07
N THR A 3 35.69 10.56 -0.70
CA THR A 3 34.32 10.06 -0.90
C THR A 3 33.68 9.85 0.48
N PRO A 4 32.51 10.45 0.79
CA PRO A 4 31.91 10.29 2.11
C PRO A 4 31.58 8.81 2.34
N ARG A 5 32.06 8.23 3.46
CA ARG A 5 31.94 6.81 3.81
C ARG A 5 30.51 6.33 4.11
N ARG A 6 29.47 7.10 3.77
CA ARG A 6 28.07 6.89 4.19
C ARG A 6 27.12 6.47 3.05
N TYR A 7 27.63 6.09 1.89
CA TYR A 7 26.79 5.69 0.74
C TYR A 7 27.04 4.25 0.31
N LEU A 8 27.06 3.33 1.28
CA LEU A 8 26.93 1.90 0.98
C LEU A 8 25.46 1.63 0.63
N LEU A 9 25.13 1.83 -0.65
CA LEU A 9 23.85 1.43 -1.21
C LEU A 9 23.90 -0.09 -1.41
N GLY A 10 22.85 -0.78 -0.96
CA GLY A 10 22.66 -2.19 -1.26
C GLY A 10 22.26 -2.40 -2.71
N GLU A 11 22.15 -3.66 -3.13
CA GLU A 11 21.66 -3.98 -4.46
C GLU A 11 20.21 -3.50 -4.65
N ALA A 12 19.92 -2.96 -5.82
CA ALA A 12 18.61 -2.44 -6.20
C ALA A 12 18.38 -2.67 -7.70
N SER A 13 18.00 -3.90 -8.05
CA SER A 13 17.86 -4.37 -9.43
C SER A 13 16.59 -3.86 -10.14
N GLY A 14 15.85 -2.95 -9.51
CA GLY A 14 14.61 -2.40 -10.05
C GLY A 14 13.41 -3.31 -9.77
N LEU A 15 12.47 -3.35 -10.72
CA LEU A 15 11.24 -4.12 -10.62
C LEU A 15 11.45 -5.55 -11.12
N ASN A 16 11.09 -6.54 -10.31
CA ASN A 16 10.98 -7.94 -10.71
C ASN A 16 9.57 -8.21 -11.26
N SER A 17 9.41 -8.05 -12.58
CA SER A 17 8.11 -8.22 -13.25
C SER A 17 7.54 -9.63 -13.13
N SER A 18 8.39 -10.67 -13.17
CA SER A 18 7.93 -12.07 -13.05
C SER A 18 7.37 -12.35 -11.66
N LEU A 19 8.04 -11.87 -10.61
CA LEU A 19 7.56 -12.02 -9.23
C LEU A 19 6.31 -11.16 -8.96
N ARG A 20 6.24 -9.95 -9.49
CA ARG A 20 5.03 -9.10 -9.40
C ARG A 20 3.81 -9.77 -10.04
N ALA A 21 4.02 -10.46 -11.16
CA ALA A 21 2.95 -11.13 -11.90
C ALA A 21 2.44 -12.41 -11.21
N SER A 22 3.26 -13.08 -10.39
CA SER A 22 2.84 -14.29 -9.68
C SER A 22 1.84 -14.03 -8.54
N LEU A 23 1.74 -12.77 -8.09
CA LEU A 23 0.97 -12.32 -6.93
C LEU A 23 1.42 -13.00 -5.61
N PRO A 24 1.05 -12.45 -4.44
CA PRO A 24 1.31 -13.10 -3.16
C PRO A 24 0.51 -14.40 -3.00
N GLY A 25 1.07 -15.34 -2.23
CA GLY A 25 0.36 -16.55 -1.82
C GLY A 25 -0.95 -16.23 -1.10
N PHE A 26 -1.99 -17.04 -1.32
CA PHE A 26 -3.31 -16.86 -0.71
C PHE A 26 -3.65 -17.91 0.36
N ASP A 27 -2.68 -18.78 0.68
CA ASP A 27 -2.77 -19.82 1.68
C ASP A 27 -2.32 -19.28 3.05
N PHE A 28 -3.27 -18.68 3.77
CA PHE A 28 -3.06 -18.15 5.11
C PHE A 28 -4.39 -18.17 5.91
N PRO A 29 -4.37 -18.17 7.25
CA PRO A 29 -5.59 -18.20 8.07
C PRO A 29 -6.55 -17.03 7.82
N LEU A 30 -7.87 -17.28 7.87
CA LEU A 30 -8.90 -16.24 7.79
C LEU A 30 -8.89 -15.27 8.99
N SER A 31 -8.26 -15.65 10.10
CA SER A 31 -8.00 -14.75 11.23
C SER A 31 -7.07 -13.59 10.88
N HIS A 32 -6.23 -13.72 9.85
CA HIS A 32 -5.34 -12.64 9.44
C HIS A 32 -6.06 -11.62 8.56
N ASP A 33 -5.80 -10.35 8.84
CA ASP A 33 -6.27 -9.23 8.05
C ASP A 33 -5.41 -9.00 6.81
N CYS A 34 -4.19 -9.54 6.76
CA CYS A 34 -3.35 -9.49 5.59
C CYS A 34 -2.47 -10.74 5.42
N SER A 35 -2.03 -10.97 4.18
CA SER A 35 -0.96 -11.94 3.90
C SER A 35 0.41 -11.36 4.29
N GLU A 36 1.42 -12.22 4.31
CA GLU A 36 2.81 -11.76 4.26
C GLU A 36 3.03 -10.89 3.01
N ALA A 37 3.91 -9.89 3.15
CA ALA A 37 4.26 -8.99 2.07
C ALA A 37 5.39 -9.59 1.22
N VAL A 38 5.22 -9.55 -0.10
CA VAL A 38 6.22 -9.98 -1.08
C VAL A 38 6.89 -8.76 -1.68
N PHE A 39 8.21 -8.66 -1.54
CA PHE A 39 9.00 -7.58 -2.15
C PHE A 39 9.22 -7.87 -3.64
N VAL A 40 8.70 -6.99 -4.50
CA VAL A 40 8.74 -7.16 -5.96
C VAL A 40 9.56 -6.09 -6.67
N GLY A 41 10.04 -5.08 -5.96
CA GLY A 41 10.96 -4.12 -6.55
C GLY A 41 11.71 -3.28 -5.53
N LYS A 42 12.88 -2.81 -5.93
CA LYS A 42 13.72 -1.89 -5.14
C LYS A 42 14.56 -1.01 -6.06
N TRP A 43 14.55 0.29 -5.80
CA TRP A 43 15.39 1.29 -6.47
C TRP A 43 15.75 2.43 -5.51
N TYR A 44 16.68 3.29 -5.93
CA TYR A 44 17.05 4.48 -5.18
C TYR A 44 16.48 5.75 -5.79
N CYS A 45 16.03 6.66 -4.93
CA CYS A 45 15.52 7.97 -5.28
C CYS A 45 16.45 9.05 -4.72
N PRO A 46 17.03 9.92 -5.57
CA PRO A 46 17.84 11.04 -5.11
C PRO A 46 17.05 12.01 -4.22
N PHE A 47 17.72 12.60 -3.23
CA PHE A 47 17.11 13.52 -2.27
C PHE A 47 16.39 14.72 -2.91
N MET A 48 16.80 15.14 -4.11
CA MET A 48 16.18 16.27 -4.82
C MET A 48 14.69 16.07 -5.13
N PHE A 49 14.19 14.83 -5.07
CA PHE A 49 12.79 14.50 -5.25
C PHE A 49 12.02 14.29 -3.95
N ILE A 50 12.67 14.43 -2.79
CA ILE A 50 12.12 14.13 -1.47
C ILE A 50 12.34 15.33 -0.55
N LYS A 51 11.32 15.75 0.19
CA LYS A 51 11.44 16.74 1.28
C LYS A 51 11.06 16.08 2.60
N GLU A 52 12.01 15.95 3.51
CA GLU A 52 11.71 15.51 4.87
C GLU A 52 11.28 16.71 5.73
N GLY A 53 10.09 16.64 6.33
CA GLY A 53 9.59 17.63 7.27
C GLY A 53 10.55 17.78 8.46
N GLY A 54 10.83 19.03 8.83
CA GLY A 54 11.73 19.34 9.95
C GLY A 54 13.23 19.12 9.67
N VAL A 55 13.62 18.68 8.47
CA VAL A 55 15.03 18.49 8.08
C VAL A 55 15.47 19.64 7.16
N LYS A 56 16.55 20.32 7.51
CA LYS A 56 17.13 21.36 6.64
C LYS A 56 17.73 20.71 5.39
N LEU A 57 17.54 21.35 4.23
CA LEU A 57 18.07 20.86 2.94
C LEU A 57 19.57 20.51 3.00
N LYS A 58 20.39 21.39 3.61
CA LYS A 58 21.83 21.17 3.77
C LYS A 58 22.16 19.90 4.57
N ASP A 59 21.32 19.54 5.54
CA ASP A 59 21.50 18.34 6.35
C ASP A 59 21.03 17.10 5.60
N GLN A 60 19.90 17.20 4.89
CA GLN A 60 19.38 16.15 4.01
C GLN A 60 20.40 15.80 2.93
N MET A 61 20.96 16.80 2.24
CA MET A 61 22.02 16.62 1.23
C MET A 61 23.26 15.92 1.78
N LYS A 62 23.62 16.15 3.05
CA LYS A 62 24.83 15.57 3.66
C LYS A 62 24.62 14.16 4.20
N LYS A 63 23.40 13.84 4.65
CA LYS A 63 23.11 12.61 5.40
C LYS A 63 22.23 11.62 4.64
N CYS A 64 21.44 12.11 3.69
CA CYS A 64 20.33 11.39 3.07
C CYS A 64 20.33 11.62 1.55
N MET A 65 21.48 11.46 0.86
CA MET A 65 21.55 11.72 -0.59
C MET A 65 20.64 10.82 -1.42
N PHE A 66 20.40 9.60 -0.96
CA PHE A 66 19.55 8.62 -1.61
C PHE A 66 18.58 8.01 -0.60
N TYR A 67 17.34 7.85 -1.04
CA TYR A 67 16.29 7.12 -0.35
C TYR A 67 16.06 5.81 -1.08
N GLU A 68 15.83 4.74 -0.33
CA GLU A 68 15.36 3.49 -0.91
C GLU A 68 13.86 3.62 -1.17
N ILE A 69 13.40 3.20 -2.35
CA ILE A 69 11.99 2.95 -2.62
C ILE A 69 11.86 1.46 -2.91
N SER A 70 11.00 0.78 -2.17
CA SER A 70 10.58 -0.59 -2.45
C SER A 70 9.13 -0.65 -2.90
N LEU A 71 8.80 -1.68 -3.68
CA LEU A 71 7.43 -2.06 -4.00
C LEU A 71 7.14 -3.43 -3.40
N GLU A 72 6.08 -3.50 -2.61
CA GLU A 72 5.61 -4.68 -1.90
C GLU A 72 4.20 -5.04 -2.39
N GLN A 73 3.87 -6.32 -2.47
CA GLN A 73 2.51 -6.81 -2.71
C GLN A 73 2.00 -7.63 -1.53
N ARG A 74 0.74 -7.47 -1.16
CA ARG A 74 0.06 -8.33 -0.17
C ARG A 74 -1.44 -8.39 -0.43
N TRP A 75 -2.11 -9.38 0.15
CA TRP A 75 -3.56 -9.40 0.26
C TRP A 75 -4.00 -8.68 1.52
N GLU A 76 -5.01 -7.82 1.45
CA GLU A 76 -5.65 -7.17 2.61
C GLU A 76 -7.14 -7.48 2.64
N LYS A 77 -7.64 -7.85 3.82
CA LYS A 77 -9.03 -8.14 4.07
C LYS A 77 -9.85 -6.85 3.92
N ILE A 78 -10.92 -6.93 3.17
CA ILE A 78 -11.89 -5.83 2.98
C ILE A 78 -13.25 -6.16 3.58
N PHE A 79 -13.53 -7.45 3.84
CA PHE A 79 -14.78 -7.91 4.41
C PHE A 79 -14.59 -9.30 5.02
N ASP A 80 -15.27 -9.57 6.13
CA ASP A 80 -15.43 -10.90 6.70
C ASP A 80 -16.86 -11.14 7.18
N SER A 81 -17.24 -12.41 7.23
CA SER A 81 -18.52 -12.84 7.78
C SER A 81 -18.33 -14.13 8.55
N ILE A 82 -19.11 -14.27 9.62
CA ILE A 82 -19.22 -15.50 10.39
C ILE A 82 -20.62 -16.06 10.19
N ASN A 83 -20.72 -17.37 10.00
CA ASN A 83 -22.00 -18.05 9.97
C ASN A 83 -22.36 -18.49 11.39
N GLU A 84 -23.10 -17.63 12.09
CA GLU A 84 -23.75 -18.02 13.34
C GLU A 84 -24.82 -19.05 12.99
N ASN A 85 -24.74 -20.27 13.54
CA ASN A 85 -25.62 -21.41 13.26
C ASN A 85 -27.09 -21.19 13.66
N VAL A 86 -27.73 -20.13 13.18
CA VAL A 86 -29.14 -19.85 13.42
C VAL A 86 -29.94 -20.82 12.55
N GLU A 87 -30.71 -21.69 13.22
CA GLU A 87 -31.59 -22.66 12.57
C GLU A 87 -32.43 -22.00 11.46
N GLY A 88 -32.41 -22.60 10.27
CA GLY A 88 -33.31 -22.24 9.16
C GLY A 88 -32.76 -21.27 8.11
N LYS A 89 -31.57 -20.71 8.25
CA LYS A 89 -30.93 -19.88 7.19
C LYS A 89 -29.55 -20.42 6.82
N ASN A 90 -29.51 -21.53 6.09
CA ASN A 90 -28.27 -21.92 5.41
C ASN A 90 -28.08 -20.97 4.21
N LYS A 91 -27.49 -19.80 4.45
CA LYS A 91 -27.15 -18.86 3.37
C LYS A 91 -26.00 -19.50 2.60
N GLY A 92 -26.34 -20.21 1.52
CA GLY A 92 -25.38 -20.74 0.55
C GLY A 92 -24.60 -19.65 -0.19
N ALA A 93 -24.72 -18.39 0.23
CA ALA A 93 -23.99 -17.27 -0.31
C ALA A 93 -23.75 -16.18 0.76
N VAL A 94 -22.68 -15.41 0.57
CA VAL A 94 -22.36 -14.20 1.33
C VAL A 94 -22.46 -13.01 0.39
N PHE A 95 -23.19 -11.97 0.81
CA PHE A 95 -23.19 -10.68 0.14
C PHE A 95 -22.10 -9.80 0.74
N VAL A 96 -21.07 -9.52 -0.06
CA VAL A 96 -20.00 -8.60 0.30
C VAL A 96 -20.47 -7.19 -0.02
N ASP A 97 -20.49 -6.33 1.00
CA ASP A 97 -20.67 -4.89 0.87
C ASP A 97 -19.54 -4.20 1.65
N ALA A 98 -18.55 -3.68 0.92
CA ALA A 98 -17.38 -3.06 1.53
C ALA A 98 -16.97 -1.77 0.81
N PHE A 99 -16.51 -0.78 1.58
CA PHE A 99 -15.86 0.41 1.04
C PHE A 99 -14.34 0.24 1.04
N VAL A 100 -13.72 0.43 -0.11
CA VAL A 100 -12.27 0.34 -0.29
C VAL A 100 -11.71 1.71 -0.64
N GLN A 101 -10.75 2.20 0.16
CA GLN A 101 -9.92 3.35 -0.22
C GLN A 101 -8.86 2.91 -1.23
N ARG A 102 -8.92 3.41 -2.47
CA ARG A 102 -7.99 3.03 -3.55
C ARG A 102 -6.55 3.46 -3.28
N GLU A 103 -6.38 4.58 -2.58
CA GLU A 103 -5.11 5.19 -2.25
C GLU A 103 -5.08 5.52 -0.76
N VAL A 104 -4.07 5.02 -0.06
CA VAL A 104 -3.82 5.35 1.35
C VAL A 104 -2.34 5.65 1.53
N VAL A 105 -2.02 6.76 2.18
CA VAL A 105 -0.63 7.15 2.45
C VAL A 105 -0.41 7.13 3.94
N PHE A 106 0.73 6.62 4.38
CA PHE A 106 1.16 6.62 5.76
C PHE A 106 2.46 7.40 5.88
N VAL A 107 2.56 8.29 6.86
CA VAL A 107 3.79 9.01 7.22
C VAL A 107 4.11 8.71 8.66
N GLY A 108 5.31 8.21 8.94
CA GLY A 108 5.72 7.82 10.30
C GLY A 108 4.84 6.71 10.92
N GLY A 109 4.17 5.90 10.10
CA GLY A 109 3.28 4.82 10.54
C GLY A 109 1.81 5.22 10.72
N SER A 110 1.50 6.52 10.73
CA SER A 110 0.12 7.02 10.82
C SER A 110 -0.42 7.39 9.44
N GLU A 111 -1.73 7.18 9.22
CA GLU A 111 -2.39 7.63 7.99
C GLU A 111 -2.20 9.14 7.80
N ALA A 112 -1.81 9.52 6.58
CA ALA A 112 -1.48 10.88 6.23
C ALA A 112 -2.67 11.59 5.61
N ILE A 113 -2.79 12.87 5.93
CA ILE A 113 -3.68 13.84 5.29
C ILE A 113 -2.94 14.44 4.10
N TRP A 114 -3.58 14.40 2.93
CA TRP A 114 -3.03 14.93 1.68
C TRP A 114 -4.14 15.20 0.66
N ASP A 115 -3.88 16.12 -0.25
CA ASP A 115 -4.76 16.49 -1.37
C ASP A 115 -3.92 16.58 -2.64
N GLU A 116 -4.40 15.94 -3.71
CA GLU A 116 -3.75 15.95 -5.02
C GLU A 116 -3.63 17.35 -5.61
N ARG A 117 -4.56 18.23 -5.26
CA ARG A 117 -4.61 19.61 -5.75
C ARG A 117 -3.64 20.51 -4.99
N ASN A 118 -3.22 20.10 -3.79
CA ASN A 118 -2.32 20.88 -2.93
C ASN A 118 -0.86 20.54 -3.23
N VAL A 119 -0.44 20.88 -4.45
CA VAL A 119 0.97 20.85 -4.86
C VAL A 119 1.62 22.17 -4.47
N SER A 120 2.74 22.10 -3.75
CA SER A 120 3.54 23.30 -3.43
C SER A 120 4.02 23.97 -4.71
N GLY A 121 4.31 25.29 -4.66
CA GLY A 121 4.84 26.03 -5.81
C GLY A 121 6.14 25.47 -6.40
N GLU A 122 6.83 24.58 -5.68
CA GLU A 122 8.04 23.88 -6.12
C GLU A 122 7.76 22.50 -6.75
N GLY A 123 6.49 22.14 -6.99
CA GLY A 123 6.13 20.88 -7.65
C GLY A 123 6.23 19.64 -6.74
N PHE A 124 6.03 19.80 -5.44
CA PHE A 124 5.97 18.70 -4.47
C PHE A 124 4.56 18.53 -3.90
N MET A 125 4.09 17.30 -3.86
CA MET A 125 2.93 16.88 -3.09
C MET A 125 3.34 16.62 -1.64
N LEU A 126 2.65 17.23 -0.70
CA LEU A 126 2.98 17.15 0.73
C LEU A 126 2.02 16.20 1.46
N PHE A 127 2.60 15.23 2.15
CA PHE A 127 1.89 14.28 3.01
C PHE A 127 2.18 14.61 4.46
N LYS A 128 1.13 14.71 5.29
CA LYS A 128 1.26 15.06 6.71
C LYS A 128 0.54 14.06 7.58
N SER A 129 1.15 13.64 8.67
CA SER A 129 0.49 12.87 9.73
C SER A 129 0.75 13.52 11.08
N PHE A 130 -0.05 13.16 12.08
CA PHE A 130 0.08 13.65 13.44
C PHE A 130 0.17 12.46 14.39
N ASP A 131 1.09 12.51 15.36
CA ASP A 131 1.15 11.52 16.43
C ASP A 131 0.04 11.76 17.47
N GLY A 132 -0.10 10.86 18.45
CA GLY A 132 -1.10 10.97 19.52
C GLY A 132 -0.94 12.19 20.44
N VAL A 133 0.15 12.95 20.30
CA VAL A 133 0.44 14.19 21.05
C VAL A 133 0.35 15.43 20.14
N GLY A 134 -0.06 15.25 18.87
CA GLY A 134 -0.24 16.33 17.90
C GLY A 134 1.04 16.80 17.20
N ARG A 135 2.16 16.07 17.30
CA ARG A 135 3.37 16.40 16.54
C ARG A 135 3.18 16.03 15.07
N GLU A 136 3.38 17.02 14.20
CA GLU A 136 3.35 16.84 12.76
C GLU A 136 4.61 16.09 12.29
N THR A 137 4.41 15.04 11.50
CA THR A 137 5.44 14.45 10.64
C THR A 137 5.02 14.67 9.19
N SER A 138 5.94 15.12 8.33
CA SER A 138 5.60 15.35 6.93
C SER A 138 6.70 14.89 5.98
N VAL A 139 6.26 14.46 4.79
CA VAL A 139 7.12 14.05 3.68
C VAL A 139 6.56 14.70 2.41
N GLY A 140 7.40 15.38 1.66
CA GLY A 140 7.08 15.89 0.33
C GLY A 140 7.68 14.98 -0.73
N LEU A 141 6.87 14.55 -1.70
CA LEU A 141 7.35 13.86 -2.89
C LEU A 141 7.22 14.79 -4.10
N SER A 142 8.26 14.86 -4.93
CA SER A 142 8.16 15.52 -6.21
C SER A 142 7.06 14.88 -7.05
N MET A 143 6.29 15.68 -7.78
CA MET A 143 5.25 15.18 -8.68
C MET A 143 5.79 14.14 -9.67
N LYS A 144 7.06 14.23 -10.08
CA LYS A 144 7.69 13.22 -10.94
C LYS A 144 7.72 11.82 -10.34
N ILE A 145 7.88 11.72 -9.02
CA ILE A 145 7.85 10.44 -8.30
C ILE A 145 6.41 9.96 -8.16
N VAL A 146 5.48 10.86 -7.78
CA VAL A 146 4.06 10.52 -7.62
C VAL A 146 3.45 10.04 -8.93
N GLU A 147 3.65 10.78 -10.02
CA GLU A 147 3.21 10.42 -11.38
C GLU A 147 3.79 9.07 -11.81
N ARG A 148 5.07 8.83 -11.54
CA ARG A 148 5.73 7.56 -11.87
C ARG A 148 5.15 6.39 -11.08
N MET A 149 4.86 6.57 -9.79
CA MET A 149 4.22 5.55 -8.95
C MET A 149 2.82 5.22 -9.48
N LYS A 150 1.98 6.22 -9.78
CA LYS A 150 0.65 6.01 -10.33
C LYS A 150 0.69 5.30 -11.69
N TRP A 151 1.54 5.75 -12.61
CA TRP A 151 1.72 5.09 -13.91
C TRP A 151 2.15 3.63 -13.79
N GLU A 152 3.01 3.30 -12.81
CA GLU A 152 3.42 1.91 -12.53
C GLU A 152 2.28 1.01 -12.08
N GLN A 153 1.24 1.59 -11.45
CA GLN A 153 0.05 0.87 -11.00
C GLN A 153 -0.98 0.79 -12.13
N GLU A 154 -1.20 1.89 -12.85
CA GLU A 154 -2.15 1.96 -13.96
C GLU A 154 -1.85 0.96 -15.07
N ARG A 155 -0.57 0.76 -15.39
CA ARG A 155 -0.16 -0.20 -16.43
C ARG A 155 -0.45 -1.67 -16.09
N VAL A 156 -0.76 -1.99 -14.84
CA VAL A 156 -1.18 -3.34 -14.40
C VAL A 156 -2.67 -3.40 -14.04
N GLY A 157 -3.43 -2.42 -14.52
CA GLY A 157 -4.89 -2.38 -14.42
C GLY A 157 -5.42 -1.69 -13.17
N TRP A 158 -4.57 -1.08 -12.33
CA TRP A 158 -5.06 -0.22 -11.27
C TRP A 158 -5.79 0.99 -11.86
N VAL A 159 -7.00 1.26 -11.38
CA VAL A 159 -7.80 2.37 -11.90
C VAL A 159 -7.79 3.50 -10.86
N GLY A 160 -7.08 4.58 -11.19
CA GLY A 160 -7.17 5.84 -10.47
C GLY A 160 -8.51 6.54 -10.68
N GLY A 161 -8.71 7.69 -10.03
CA GLY A 161 -9.91 8.51 -10.23
C GLY A 161 -10.09 9.53 -9.12
N ASN A 162 -11.02 10.47 -9.34
CA ASN A 162 -11.34 11.50 -8.36
C ASN A 162 -11.96 10.92 -7.07
N GLU A 163 -12.67 9.79 -7.18
CA GLU A 163 -13.19 9.07 -6.01
C GLU A 163 -12.15 8.14 -5.42
N ARG A 164 -11.57 8.56 -4.29
CA ARG A 164 -10.62 7.74 -3.51
C ARG A 164 -11.28 6.56 -2.81
N ARG A 165 -12.60 6.59 -2.59
CA ARG A 165 -13.37 5.51 -1.95
C ARG A 165 -14.30 4.90 -2.97
N VAL A 166 -14.28 3.58 -3.09
CA VAL A 166 -15.16 2.84 -3.99
C VAL A 166 -15.89 1.74 -3.26
N LYS A 167 -17.12 1.46 -3.70
CA LYS A 167 -17.94 0.38 -3.17
C LYS A 167 -17.62 -0.92 -3.91
N VAL A 168 -17.42 -2.00 -3.15
CA VAL A 168 -17.27 -3.36 -3.65
C VAL A 168 -18.51 -4.14 -3.22
N GLU A 169 -19.34 -4.48 -4.20
CA GLU A 169 -20.54 -5.29 -4.02
C GLU A 169 -20.39 -6.59 -4.84
N ARG A 170 -20.48 -7.74 -4.18
CA ARG A 170 -20.45 -9.04 -4.86
C ARG A 170 -21.14 -10.13 -4.05
N VAL A 171 -21.70 -11.10 -4.76
CA VAL A 171 -22.27 -12.32 -4.15
C VAL A 171 -21.25 -13.43 -4.31
N GLU A 172 -20.90 -14.07 -3.20
CA GLU A 172 -19.98 -15.19 -3.15
C GLU A 172 -20.78 -16.43 -2.76
N GLU A 173 -20.85 -17.43 -3.65
CA GLU A 173 -21.56 -18.68 -3.40
C GLU A 173 -20.64 -19.71 -2.74
N PHE A 174 -21.16 -20.40 -1.73
CA PHE A 174 -20.44 -21.47 -1.07
C PHE A 174 -20.57 -22.77 -1.88
N GLY A 175 -19.49 -23.17 -2.56
CA GLY A 175 -19.44 -24.37 -3.40
C GLY A 175 -19.17 -25.69 -2.67
N GLY A 176 -19.18 -25.73 -1.34
CA GLY A 176 -18.87 -26.94 -0.58
C GLY A 176 -19.98 -27.99 -0.65
N THR A 177 -19.66 -29.20 -1.12
CA THR A 177 -20.60 -30.34 -1.11
C THR A 177 -20.78 -30.89 0.30
N GLY A 178 -21.92 -30.60 0.93
CA GLY A 178 -22.38 -31.28 2.15
C GLY A 178 -21.92 -30.71 3.49
N GLY A 179 -21.23 -29.56 3.51
CA GLY A 179 -20.79 -28.86 4.72
C GLY A 179 -21.49 -27.51 4.94
N ARG A 180 -21.38 -26.96 6.15
CA ARG A 180 -21.67 -25.53 6.41
C ARG A 180 -20.35 -24.79 6.52
N TRP A 181 -20.25 -23.62 5.89
CA TRP A 181 -19.15 -22.70 6.17
C TRP A 181 -19.36 -22.05 7.55
N LYS A 182 -18.27 -21.79 8.25
CA LYS A 182 -18.19 -21.07 9.52
C LYS A 182 -17.69 -19.64 9.33
N ARG A 183 -16.71 -19.43 8.45
CA ARG A 183 -16.12 -18.11 8.20
C ARG A 183 -15.92 -17.86 6.72
N PHE A 184 -16.02 -16.60 6.36
CA PHE A 184 -15.78 -16.10 5.03
C PHE A 184 -14.87 -14.87 5.14
N GLY A 185 -13.91 -14.75 4.22
CA GLY A 185 -13.10 -13.53 4.09
C GLY A 185 -12.90 -13.16 2.64
N CYS A 186 -13.03 -11.87 2.35
CA CYS A 186 -12.79 -11.26 1.05
C CYS A 186 -11.60 -10.29 1.16
N TYR A 187 -10.68 -10.40 0.21
CA TYR A 187 -9.39 -9.73 0.23
C TYR A 187 -9.13 -9.02 -1.11
N VAL A 188 -8.49 -7.86 -1.04
CA VAL A 188 -8.02 -7.11 -2.20
C VAL A 188 -6.49 -7.17 -2.28
N LEU A 189 -5.95 -7.21 -3.49
CA LEU A 189 -4.51 -7.04 -3.70
C LEU A 189 -4.13 -5.58 -3.40
N VAL A 190 -3.08 -5.40 -2.59
CA VAL A 190 -2.50 -4.09 -2.30
C VAL A 190 -1.06 -4.08 -2.75
N GLU A 191 -0.71 -3.08 -3.54
CA GLU A 191 0.67 -2.75 -3.87
C GLU A 191 1.09 -1.51 -3.07
N ARG A 192 2.15 -1.67 -2.28
CA ARG A 192 2.65 -0.65 -1.36
C ARG A 192 4.03 -0.18 -1.80
N PHE A 193 4.16 1.10 -2.14
CA PHE A 193 5.47 1.74 -2.24
C PHE A 193 5.93 2.14 -0.84
N VAL A 194 7.17 1.81 -0.46
CA VAL A 194 7.76 2.25 0.81
C VAL A 194 9.00 3.07 0.54
N LEU A 195 8.98 4.33 0.96
CA LEU A 195 10.15 5.22 0.96
C LEU A 195 10.89 5.09 2.29
N LYS A 196 12.14 4.65 2.24
CA LYS A 196 13.01 4.51 3.40
C LYS A 196 14.21 5.43 3.34
N ARG A 197 14.55 5.95 4.52
CA ARG A 197 15.85 6.56 4.81
C ARG A 197 16.65 5.54 5.61
N MET A 198 17.64 4.91 4.97
CA MET A 198 18.37 3.78 5.55
C MET A 198 17.39 2.66 5.94
N SER A 199 17.31 2.29 7.23
CA SER A 199 16.37 1.30 7.75
C SER A 199 15.01 1.86 8.19
N ILE A 200 14.81 3.18 8.12
CA ILE A 200 13.61 3.84 8.66
C ILE A 200 12.63 4.13 7.52
N ALA A 201 11.43 3.55 7.60
CA ALA A 201 10.32 3.88 6.70
C ALA A 201 9.77 5.27 7.03
N LEU A 202 9.82 6.17 6.07
CA LEU A 202 9.32 7.54 6.20
C LEU A 202 7.87 7.65 5.70
N LEU A 203 7.61 7.03 4.54
CA LEU A 203 6.33 7.07 3.86
C LEU A 203 6.00 5.70 3.28
N ALA A 204 4.75 5.27 3.40
CA ALA A 204 4.18 4.16 2.63
C ALA A 204 2.99 4.66 1.81
N TYR A 205 2.86 4.21 0.56
CA TYR A 205 1.78 4.58 -0.34
C TYR A 205 1.14 3.31 -0.90
N ASP A 206 -0.06 3.03 -0.42
CA ASP A 206 -0.84 1.85 -0.76
C ASP A 206 -1.78 2.12 -1.92
N PHE A 207 -1.74 1.25 -2.91
CA PHE A 207 -2.64 1.20 -4.05
C PHE A 207 -3.45 -0.10 -3.98
N LYS A 208 -4.76 0.02 -3.76
CA LYS A 208 -5.67 -1.13 -3.68
C LYS A 208 -6.26 -1.45 -5.05
N HIS A 209 -5.99 -2.66 -5.53
CA HIS A 209 -6.35 -3.14 -6.86
C HIS A 209 -7.73 -3.81 -6.82
N THR A 210 -8.81 -3.03 -6.92
CA THR A 210 -10.18 -3.55 -6.78
C THR A 210 -10.63 -4.49 -7.91
N HIS A 211 -9.86 -4.58 -9.00
CA HIS A 211 -10.01 -5.63 -10.02
C HIS A 211 -9.38 -6.96 -9.62
N GLN A 212 -8.53 -6.97 -8.58
CA GLN A 212 -7.84 -8.14 -8.05
C GLN A 212 -8.36 -8.44 -6.64
N ILE A 213 -9.50 -9.15 -6.59
CA ILE A 213 -10.16 -9.55 -5.35
C ILE A 213 -10.24 -11.07 -5.29
N ARG A 214 -9.92 -11.64 -4.12
CA ARG A 214 -10.03 -13.07 -3.84
C ARG A 214 -10.80 -13.29 -2.54
N SER A 215 -11.53 -14.40 -2.50
CA SER A 215 -12.32 -14.80 -1.35
C SER A 215 -11.96 -16.23 -0.94
N LYS A 216 -12.12 -16.56 0.34
CA LYS A 216 -12.00 -17.94 0.83
C LYS A 216 -12.96 -18.21 1.97
N TRP A 217 -13.23 -19.50 2.13
CA TRP A 217 -14.20 -20.06 3.07
C TRP A 217 -13.49 -20.99 4.04
N GLU A 218 -13.98 -21.06 5.26
CA GLU A 218 -13.67 -22.07 6.28
C GLU A 218 -14.97 -22.66 6.81
#